data_AF-A0A8J4CQT1-F1
#
_entry.id   AF-A0A8J4CQT1-F1
#
_cell.length_a   1.000
_cell.length_b   1.000
_cell.length_c   1.000
_cell.angle_alpha   90.00
_cell.angle_beta   90.00
_cell.angle_gamma   90.00
#
_symmetry.space_group_name_H-M   'P 1'
#
loop_
_entity.id
_entity.type
_entity.pdbx_description
1 polymer ?
#
loop_
_entity_poly.entity_id
_entity_poly.type
_entity_poly.pdbx_seq_one_letter_code
_entity_poly.pdbx_strand_id
1 'polypeptide(L)'
;DVAAFGSYTHQLFQLWSNLTSPEQLGAVSKAAARPPGRQVQDVLAEEHTAPTPSRQMRSPLYPCDHKDNPVRALYPGSIGCVGTSGSLARSTPVYNSVMGQYDTLYPEECERILGLEADSTWLDNVALDQRRQLFAHIHDVTYLASILAVLQVMTGHVKCLEQAGKPLQHAAFASHGVAVALATHAGRDLEDRPYLATLVMSKAEEGSSQDIWEDDDTLHLLVHGVPPPGASPSEQRRCVRRAKSYHMQGGVLYRLDQGGKGRVVPKPTERVEVVKRTHEDTGHFGVR
;
A
#
# COMPACT_ATOMS: atom_id res chain seq x y z
N ASP A 1 1.55 5.42 10.38
CA ASP A 1 1.12 4.10 9.92
C ASP A 1 -0.05 3.65 10.78
N VAL A 2 -1.14 3.19 10.16
CA VAL A 2 -2.35 2.75 10.86
C VAL A 2 -2.17 1.46 11.67
N ALA A 3 -1.19 0.63 11.32
CA ALA A 3 -0.88 -0.59 12.07
C ALA A 3 -0.54 -0.31 13.55
N ALA A 4 0.01 0.87 13.86
CA ALA A 4 0.29 1.32 15.23
C ALA A 4 -1.00 1.50 16.07
N PHE A 5 -2.14 1.73 15.42
CA PHE A 5 -3.45 1.92 16.06
C PHE A 5 -4.31 0.64 16.05
N GLY A 6 -3.74 -0.52 15.68
CA GLY A 6 -4.44 -1.80 15.71
C GLY A 6 -5.18 -2.19 14.43
N SER A 7 -4.93 -1.49 13.32
CA SER A 7 -5.38 -1.88 11.97
C SER A 7 -4.73 -3.19 11.50
N TYR A 8 -5.42 -3.98 10.70
CA TYR A 8 -4.86 -5.20 10.09
C TYR A 8 -4.07 -4.93 8.81
N THR A 9 -3.82 -3.65 8.46
CA THR A 9 -2.93 -3.27 7.35
C THR A 9 -1.94 -2.19 7.72
N HIS A 10 -0.90 -2.13 6.91
CA HIS A 10 0.01 -1.01 6.83
C HIS A 10 -0.58 0.01 5.86
N GLN A 11 -0.78 1.24 6.34
CA GLN A 11 -1.20 2.36 5.50
C GLN A 11 -0.71 3.65 6.12
N LEU A 12 -0.09 4.49 5.27
CA LEU A 12 0.43 5.78 5.69
C LEU A 12 -0.61 6.86 5.37
N PHE A 13 -1.10 7.54 6.40
CA PHE A 13 -1.93 8.72 6.25
C PHE A 13 -1.16 9.97 6.65
N GLN A 14 -1.41 11.04 5.90
CA GLN A 14 -1.15 12.40 6.35
C GLN A 14 -2.43 12.93 6.98
N LEU A 15 -2.31 13.51 8.17
CA LEU A 15 -3.45 13.99 8.95
C LEU A 15 -3.34 15.50 9.10
N TRP A 16 -4.41 16.20 8.74
CA TRP A 16 -4.57 17.64 8.96
C TRP A 16 -5.75 17.86 9.89
N SER A 17 -5.55 18.68 10.92
CA SER A 17 -6.59 19.01 11.89
C SER A 17 -6.37 20.43 12.42
N ASN A 18 -7.46 21.15 12.62
CA ASN A 18 -7.50 22.44 13.32
C ASN A 18 -7.86 22.28 14.81
N LEU A 19 -8.06 21.05 15.28
CA LEU A 19 -8.51 20.75 16.65
C LEU A 19 -7.37 20.72 17.68
N THR A 20 -6.13 20.53 17.23
CA THR A 20 -4.96 20.46 18.12
C THR A 20 -3.68 20.87 17.38
N SER A 21 -2.59 21.09 18.11
CA SER A 21 -1.31 21.41 17.48
C SER A 21 -0.70 20.17 16.80
N PRO A 22 -0.07 20.32 15.61
CA PRO A 22 0.57 19.21 14.91
C PRO A 22 1.67 18.52 15.74
N GLU A 23 2.37 19.27 16.58
CA GLU A 23 3.45 18.74 17.44
C GLU A 23 2.91 17.79 18.50
N GLN A 24 1.81 18.17 19.17
CA GLN A 24 1.20 17.33 20.20
C GLN A 24 0.57 16.08 19.57
N LEU A 25 -0.14 16.23 18.45
CA LEU A 25 -0.73 15.11 17.73
C LEU A 25 0.35 14.15 17.18
N GLY A 26 1.46 14.72 16.71
CA GLY A 26 2.63 13.97 16.28
C GLY A 26 3.28 13.21 17.44
N ALA A 27 3.37 13.79 18.63
CA ALA A 27 3.89 13.12 19.82
C ALA A 27 3.00 11.93 20.23
N VAL A 28 1.68 12.11 20.28
CA VAL A 28 0.74 11.01 20.57
C VAL A 28 0.83 9.91 19.51
N SER A 29 0.90 10.29 18.23
CA SER A 29 1.01 9.33 17.13
C SER A 29 2.30 8.52 17.17
N LYS A 30 3.42 9.12 17.63
CA LYS A 30 4.70 8.40 17.82
C LYS A 30 4.69 7.49 19.04
N ALA A 31 3.93 7.84 20.07
CA ALA A 31 3.77 7.05 21.28
C ALA A 31 2.72 5.94 21.14
N ALA A 32 1.89 5.98 20.10
CA ALA A 32 0.88 4.97 19.82
C ALA A 32 1.52 3.58 19.68
N ALA A 33 0.96 2.61 20.38
CA ALA A 33 1.39 1.22 20.36
C ALA A 33 0.22 0.33 19.96
N ARG A 34 0.50 -0.66 19.12
CA ARG A 34 -0.50 -1.61 18.67
C ARG A 34 -1.07 -2.37 19.87
N PRO A 35 -2.41 -2.46 20.01
CA PRO A 35 -3.03 -3.30 21.03
C PRO A 35 -2.56 -4.77 20.91
N PRO A 36 -2.29 -5.46 22.04
CA PRO A 36 -1.85 -6.85 22.00
C PRO A 36 -2.97 -7.77 21.49
N GLY A 37 -2.59 -8.94 20.96
CA GLY A 37 -3.54 -10.00 20.60
C GLY A 37 -4.30 -9.81 19.29
N ARG A 38 -3.90 -8.84 18.44
CA ARG A 38 -4.47 -8.67 17.09
C ARG A 38 -3.55 -9.21 16.01
N GLN A 39 -3.93 -10.32 15.37
CA GLN A 39 -3.22 -10.91 14.24
C GLN A 39 -4.09 -10.93 12.99
N VAL A 40 -3.49 -10.84 11.80
CA VAL A 40 -4.25 -10.91 10.54
C VAL A 40 -4.97 -12.25 10.43
N GLN A 41 -4.34 -13.34 10.87
CA GLN A 41 -4.94 -14.67 10.83
C GLN A 41 -6.32 -14.75 11.51
N ASP A 42 -6.54 -13.95 12.57
CA ASP A 42 -7.81 -13.94 13.32
C ASP A 42 -8.98 -13.35 12.49
N VAL A 43 -8.67 -12.61 11.42
CA VAL A 43 -9.64 -11.97 10.52
C VAL A 43 -9.64 -12.53 9.11
N LEU A 44 -8.91 -13.63 8.87
CA LEU A 44 -9.00 -14.40 7.64
C LEU A 44 -10.06 -15.50 7.76
N ALA A 45 -10.42 -16.11 6.63
CA ALA A 45 -11.19 -17.34 6.56
C ALA A 45 -10.32 -18.54 6.97
N GLU A 46 -10.93 -19.68 7.30
CA GLU A 46 -10.22 -20.85 7.82
C GLU A 46 -9.26 -21.45 6.77
N GLU A 47 -9.63 -21.37 5.50
CA GLU A 47 -8.82 -21.80 4.37
C GLU A 47 -7.64 -20.87 4.09
N HIS A 48 -7.68 -19.62 4.52
CA HIS A 48 -6.66 -18.61 4.24
C HIS A 48 -5.61 -18.55 5.35
N THR A 49 -4.35 -18.59 4.95
CA THR A 49 -3.19 -18.47 5.84
C THR A 49 -2.49 -17.13 5.62
N ALA A 50 -2.29 -16.39 6.70
CA ALA A 50 -1.53 -15.15 6.70
C ALA A 50 -0.04 -15.43 6.41
N PRO A 51 0.62 -14.58 5.62
CA PRO A 51 2.02 -14.78 5.29
C PRO A 51 2.91 -14.61 6.53
N THR A 52 4.09 -15.23 6.52
CA THR A 52 5.11 -15.10 7.56
C THR A 52 6.31 -14.31 7.03
N PRO A 53 6.68 -13.18 7.64
CA PRO A 53 7.83 -12.40 7.20
C PRO A 53 9.14 -12.98 7.72
N SER A 54 10.14 -12.99 6.87
CA SER A 54 11.51 -13.39 7.26
C SER A 54 12.40 -12.20 7.64
N ARG A 55 11.92 -10.97 7.42
CA ARG A 55 12.55 -9.71 7.84
C ARG A 55 11.53 -8.75 8.40
N GLN A 56 12.00 -7.88 9.29
CA GLN A 56 11.19 -6.81 9.85
C GLN A 56 10.97 -5.69 8.85
N MET A 57 9.77 -5.11 8.89
CA MET A 57 9.39 -3.96 8.09
C MET A 57 10.24 -2.74 8.41
N ARG A 58 10.57 -1.95 7.37
CA ARG A 58 11.41 -0.76 7.49
C ARG A 58 10.55 0.48 7.77
N SER A 59 11.15 1.44 8.47
CA SER A 59 10.61 2.80 8.58
C SER A 59 10.27 3.37 7.18
N PRO A 60 9.11 4.05 7.00
CA PRO A 60 8.23 4.64 8.04
C PRO A 60 7.10 3.73 8.54
N LEU A 61 7.09 2.45 8.17
CA LEU A 61 6.07 1.50 8.62
C LEU A 61 6.31 1.06 10.06
N TYR A 62 5.23 0.86 10.80
CA TYR A 62 5.26 0.47 12.20
C TYR A 62 5.78 -0.97 12.31
N PRO A 63 6.80 -1.23 13.14
CA PRO A 63 7.44 -2.56 13.20
C PRO A 63 6.64 -3.54 14.07
N CYS A 64 5.41 -3.90 13.66
CA CYS A 64 4.58 -4.87 14.39
C CYS A 64 4.90 -6.33 14.06
N ASP A 65 5.55 -6.58 12.93
CA ASP A 65 5.83 -7.93 12.46
C ASP A 65 7.16 -8.44 13.02
N HIS A 66 7.15 -9.72 13.37
CA HIS A 66 8.31 -10.43 13.89
C HIS A 66 8.65 -11.60 12.97
N LYS A 67 9.95 -11.89 12.87
CA LYS A 67 10.43 -13.04 12.11
C LYS A 67 9.75 -14.31 12.61
N ASP A 68 9.40 -15.19 11.67
CA ASP A 68 8.86 -16.53 11.92
C ASP A 68 7.46 -16.56 12.56
N ASN A 69 6.78 -15.41 12.70
CA ASN A 69 5.39 -15.31 13.14
C ASN A 69 4.50 -14.79 12.00
N PRO A 70 3.23 -15.21 11.90
CA PRO A 70 2.30 -14.63 10.94
C PRO A 70 2.25 -13.10 11.05
N VAL A 71 2.12 -12.42 9.90
CA VAL A 71 2.03 -10.95 9.87
C VAL A 71 0.86 -10.47 10.74
N ARG A 72 1.09 -9.38 11.47
CA ARG A 72 0.07 -8.71 12.26
C ARG A 72 -0.63 -7.62 11.47
N ALA A 73 -0.02 -7.14 10.41
CA ALA A 73 -0.63 -6.25 9.44
C ALA A 73 -0.19 -6.62 8.01
N LEU A 74 -1.12 -6.61 7.06
CA LEU A 74 -0.83 -6.80 5.65
C LEU A 74 -0.13 -5.56 5.06
N TYR A 75 0.57 -5.73 3.94
CA TYR A 75 1.31 -4.66 3.28
C TYR A 75 0.37 -3.55 2.74
N PRO A 76 0.83 -2.31 2.51
CA PRO A 76 0.01 -1.33 1.81
C PRO A 76 -0.40 -1.84 0.42
N GLY A 77 -1.68 -1.77 0.08
CA GLY A 77 -2.22 -2.23 -1.21
C GLY A 77 -2.69 -3.69 -1.25
N SER A 78 -2.66 -4.41 -0.12
CA SER A 78 -3.20 -5.77 0.00
C SER A 78 -4.72 -5.87 -0.14
N ILE A 79 -5.44 -4.75 0.00
CA ILE A 79 -6.90 -4.73 0.02
C ILE A 79 -7.44 -4.13 -1.28
N GLY A 80 -8.59 -4.64 -1.71
CA GLY A 80 -9.36 -4.10 -2.83
C GLY A 80 -8.77 -4.45 -4.18
N CYS A 81 -9.13 -3.69 -5.23
CA CYS A 81 -8.76 -4.01 -6.62
C CYS A 81 -7.23 -4.09 -6.88
N VAL A 82 -6.42 -3.53 -5.99
CA VAL A 82 -4.95 -3.59 -6.04
C VAL A 82 -4.40 -4.90 -5.45
N GLY A 83 -5.13 -5.53 -4.52
CA GLY A 83 -4.84 -6.84 -3.93
C GLY A 83 -5.49 -8.02 -4.66
N THR A 84 -6.31 -7.77 -5.69
CA THR A 84 -7.10 -8.81 -6.36
C THR A 84 -6.31 -9.52 -7.46
N SER A 85 -5.33 -10.32 -7.07
CA SER A 85 -4.91 -11.46 -7.88
C SER A 85 -4.30 -12.55 -6.99
N GLY A 86 -4.71 -13.81 -7.20
CA GLY A 86 -3.98 -14.98 -6.68
C GLY A 86 -2.62 -15.16 -7.37
N SER A 87 -2.30 -14.32 -8.35
CA SER A 87 -0.97 -14.25 -8.92
C SER A 87 -0.01 -13.59 -7.95
N LEU A 88 1.14 -14.24 -7.75
CA LEU A 88 2.34 -13.66 -7.12
C LEU A 88 2.82 -12.36 -7.79
N ALA A 89 2.24 -12.02 -8.95
CA ALA A 89 2.41 -10.78 -9.68
C ALA A 89 1.70 -9.55 -9.09
N ARG A 90 0.87 -9.70 -8.06
CA ARG A 90 0.19 -8.56 -7.43
C ARG A 90 0.37 -8.55 -5.93
N SER A 91 -0.03 -7.44 -5.32
CA SER A 91 0.09 -7.13 -3.91
C SER A 91 -0.54 -8.22 -3.03
N THR A 92 0.31 -9.00 -2.35
CA THR A 92 0.03 -9.81 -1.16
C THR A 92 -1.19 -10.74 -1.28
N PRO A 93 -1.09 -11.79 -2.09
CA PRO A 93 -2.01 -12.91 -2.00
C PRO A 93 -1.92 -13.58 -0.62
N VAL A 94 -3.07 -14.02 -0.13
CA VAL A 94 -3.16 -14.95 1.01
C VAL A 94 -3.00 -16.37 0.49
N TYR A 95 -2.45 -17.28 1.29
CA TYR A 95 -2.30 -18.67 0.85
C TYR A 95 -3.57 -19.45 1.18
N ASN A 96 -4.24 -20.02 0.18
CA ASN A 96 -5.37 -20.90 0.37
C ASN A 96 -4.88 -22.34 0.57
N SER A 97 -4.96 -22.81 1.81
CA SER A 97 -4.48 -24.13 2.24
C SER A 97 -5.29 -25.29 1.64
N VAL A 98 -6.56 -25.07 1.33
CA VAL A 98 -7.45 -26.07 0.74
C VAL A 98 -7.15 -26.25 -0.75
N MET A 99 -6.98 -25.13 -1.46
CA MET A 99 -6.67 -25.16 -2.90
C MET A 99 -5.19 -25.38 -3.19
N GLY A 100 -4.32 -25.26 -2.18
CA GLY A 100 -2.87 -25.38 -2.32
C GLY A 100 -2.22 -24.26 -3.14
N GLN A 101 -2.92 -23.13 -3.32
CA GLN A 101 -2.47 -22.03 -4.17
C GLN A 101 -2.70 -20.67 -3.50
N TYR A 102 -2.08 -19.65 -4.06
CA TYR A 102 -2.29 -18.27 -3.66
C TYR A 102 -3.66 -17.77 -4.15
N ASP A 103 -4.37 -17.07 -3.28
CA ASP A 103 -5.72 -16.57 -3.51
C ASP A 103 -5.82 -15.10 -3.07
N THR A 104 -6.93 -14.47 -3.44
CA THR A 104 -7.29 -13.10 -3.06
C THR A 104 -8.12 -13.11 -1.78
N LEU A 105 -8.02 -12.02 -1.02
CA LEU A 105 -8.92 -11.81 0.11
C LEU A 105 -10.39 -11.79 -0.35
N TYR A 106 -11.24 -12.46 0.43
CA TYR A 106 -12.67 -12.38 0.29
C TYR A 106 -13.20 -11.01 0.73
N PRO A 107 -14.32 -10.54 0.17
CA PRO A 107 -14.93 -9.28 0.59
C PRO A 107 -15.17 -9.18 2.09
N GLU A 108 -15.58 -10.27 2.71
CA GLU A 108 -15.89 -10.37 4.14
C GLU A 108 -14.62 -10.30 4.99
N GLU A 109 -13.47 -10.75 4.47
CA GLU A 109 -12.16 -10.53 5.08
C GLU A 109 -11.76 -9.06 4.95
N CYS A 110 -11.95 -8.45 3.77
CA CYS A 110 -11.65 -7.04 3.54
C CYS A 110 -12.44 -6.12 4.49
N GLU A 111 -13.72 -6.41 4.71
CA GLU A 111 -14.56 -5.70 5.68
C GLU A 111 -13.99 -5.79 7.09
N ARG A 112 -13.70 -7.01 7.58
CA ARG A 112 -13.12 -7.23 8.91
C ARG A 112 -11.76 -6.54 9.07
N ILE A 113 -10.90 -6.64 8.07
CA ILE A 113 -9.57 -6.03 8.05
C ILE A 113 -9.66 -4.49 8.14
N LEU A 114 -10.62 -3.88 7.44
CA LEU A 114 -10.87 -2.42 7.46
C LEU A 114 -11.67 -1.94 8.69
N GLY A 115 -12.11 -2.86 9.56
CA GLY A 115 -12.96 -2.55 10.72
C GLY A 115 -14.39 -2.16 10.34
N LEU A 116 -14.88 -2.59 9.17
CA LEU A 116 -16.26 -2.44 8.75
C LEU A 116 -17.16 -3.47 9.44
N GLU A 117 -18.45 -3.14 9.53
CA GLU A 117 -19.47 -4.11 9.92
C GLU A 117 -19.63 -5.17 8.84
N ALA A 118 -19.91 -6.41 9.26
CA ALA A 118 -20.13 -7.52 8.34
C ALA A 118 -21.27 -7.20 7.37
N ASP A 119 -21.07 -7.56 6.10
CA ASP A 119 -22.02 -7.36 5.00
C ASP A 119 -22.35 -5.88 4.71
N SER A 120 -21.63 -4.93 5.30
CA SER A 120 -21.88 -3.50 5.08
C SER A 120 -21.59 -3.04 3.65
N THR A 121 -20.82 -3.82 2.87
CA THR A 121 -20.60 -3.58 1.44
C THR A 121 -21.43 -4.49 0.53
N TRP A 122 -22.25 -5.37 1.09
CA TRP A 122 -23.12 -6.26 0.33
C TRP A 122 -24.37 -5.51 -0.13
N LEU A 123 -24.57 -5.46 -1.44
CA LEU A 123 -25.72 -4.82 -2.09
C LEU A 123 -26.13 -5.68 -3.29
N ASP A 124 -27.43 -5.93 -3.44
CA ASP A 124 -28.00 -6.82 -4.48
C ASP A 124 -27.55 -6.48 -5.92
N ASN A 125 -27.21 -5.21 -6.18
CA ASN A 125 -26.85 -4.70 -7.50
C ASN A 125 -25.36 -4.33 -7.64
N VAL A 126 -24.50 -4.73 -6.72
CA VAL A 126 -23.06 -4.40 -6.78
C VAL A 126 -22.25 -5.65 -7.09
N ALA A 127 -21.57 -5.64 -8.22
CA ALA A 127 -20.69 -6.73 -8.63
C ALA A 127 -19.47 -6.85 -7.70
N LEU A 128 -18.90 -8.06 -7.60
CA LEU A 128 -17.72 -8.33 -6.76
C LEU A 128 -16.55 -7.38 -7.08
N ASP A 129 -16.30 -7.09 -8.35
CA ASP A 129 -15.23 -6.18 -8.76
C ASP A 129 -15.48 -4.73 -8.34
N GLN A 130 -16.75 -4.31 -8.28
CA GLN A 130 -17.11 -2.98 -7.76
C GLN A 130 -16.93 -2.92 -6.23
N ARG A 131 -17.28 -3.98 -5.50
CA ARG A 131 -16.96 -4.10 -4.05
C ARG A 131 -15.45 -4.03 -3.81
N ARG A 132 -14.65 -4.67 -4.66
CA ARG A 132 -13.18 -4.61 -4.60
C ARG A 132 -12.62 -3.22 -4.87
N GLN A 133 -13.18 -2.51 -5.85
CA GLN A 133 -12.82 -1.11 -6.09
C GLN A 133 -13.17 -0.23 -4.89
N LEU A 134 -14.33 -0.46 -4.25
CA LEU A 134 -14.74 0.26 -3.05
C LEU A 134 -13.71 0.09 -1.92
N PHE A 135 -13.26 -1.15 -1.65
CA PHE A 135 -12.28 -1.41 -0.59
C PHE A 135 -10.93 -0.70 -0.80
N ALA A 136 -10.51 -0.47 -2.05
CA ALA A 136 -9.28 0.26 -2.34
C ALA A 136 -9.34 1.75 -1.90
N HIS A 137 -10.55 2.29 -1.70
CA HIS A 137 -10.79 3.69 -1.37
C HIS A 137 -11.32 3.90 0.05
N ILE A 138 -11.70 2.83 0.76
CA ILE A 138 -12.17 2.92 2.13
C ILE A 138 -10.99 3.18 3.06
N HIS A 139 -11.17 4.13 3.97
CA HIS A 139 -10.26 4.33 5.08
C HIS A 139 -10.55 3.33 6.20
N ASP A 140 -9.50 2.81 6.82
CA ASP A 140 -9.60 1.95 7.98
C ASP A 140 -10.35 2.65 9.13
N VAL A 141 -11.48 2.05 9.53
CA VAL A 141 -12.37 2.59 10.56
C VAL A 141 -11.73 2.55 11.94
N THR A 142 -10.91 1.53 12.23
CA THR A 142 -10.17 1.41 13.49
C THR A 142 -9.22 2.59 13.66
N TYR A 143 -8.52 2.97 12.59
CA TYR A 143 -7.64 4.13 12.58
C TYR A 143 -8.40 5.43 12.79
N LEU A 144 -9.48 5.65 12.02
CA LEU A 144 -10.30 6.87 12.15
C LEU A 144 -10.87 7.03 13.56
N ALA A 145 -11.42 5.96 14.14
CA ALA A 145 -11.94 5.97 15.49
C ALA A 145 -10.84 6.32 16.51
N SER A 146 -9.65 5.75 16.35
CA SER A 146 -8.51 6.02 17.24
C SER A 146 -8.05 7.48 17.18
N ILE A 147 -7.95 8.05 15.97
CA ILE A 147 -7.56 9.46 15.81
C ILE A 147 -8.62 10.40 16.35
N LEU A 148 -9.90 10.14 16.11
CA LEU A 148 -10.98 10.95 16.66
C LEU A 148 -10.99 10.91 18.19
N ALA A 149 -10.76 9.74 18.80
CA ALA A 149 -10.64 9.61 20.25
C ALA A 149 -9.46 10.42 20.81
N VAL A 150 -8.29 10.37 20.15
CA VAL A 150 -7.13 11.20 20.53
C VAL A 150 -7.49 12.68 20.46
N LEU A 151 -8.10 13.13 19.37
CA LEU A 151 -8.48 14.53 19.19
C LEU A 151 -9.48 15.01 20.26
N GLN A 152 -10.47 14.19 20.63
CA GLN A 152 -11.44 14.50 21.68
C GLN A 152 -10.80 14.68 23.06
N VAL A 153 -9.81 13.84 23.39
CA VAL A 153 -9.05 13.96 24.63
C VAL A 153 -8.25 15.26 24.64
N MET A 154 -7.59 15.57 23.52
CA MET A 154 -6.74 16.76 23.39
C MET A 154 -7.54 18.07 23.39
N THR A 155 -8.77 18.08 22.88
CA THR A 155 -9.66 19.26 22.90
C THR A 155 -10.42 19.43 24.22
N GLY A 156 -10.13 18.61 25.23
CA GLY A 156 -10.74 18.72 26.56
C GLY A 156 -12.24 18.37 26.61
N HIS A 157 -12.78 17.68 25.61
CA HIS A 157 -14.19 17.28 25.56
C HIS A 157 -14.53 16.08 26.47
N VAL A 158 -13.61 15.65 27.34
CA VAL A 158 -13.82 14.54 28.28
C VAL A 158 -14.49 15.04 29.56
N LYS A 159 -15.80 15.25 29.49
CA LYS A 159 -16.69 15.33 30.67
C LYS A 159 -17.81 14.27 30.69
N CYS A 160 -17.81 13.28 29.79
CA CYS A 160 -18.88 12.27 29.78
C CYS A 160 -18.42 10.90 29.27
N LEU A 161 -17.50 10.24 29.98
CA LEU A 161 -17.23 8.80 29.79
C LEU A 161 -17.26 8.03 31.13
N GLU A 162 -17.95 8.54 32.15
CA GLU A 162 -18.27 7.76 33.37
C GLU A 162 -19.35 6.68 33.12
N GLN A 163 -19.82 6.52 31.88
CA GLN A 163 -20.61 5.36 31.44
C GLN A 163 -19.77 4.35 30.64
N ALA A 164 -18.45 4.30 30.87
CA ALA A 164 -17.57 3.27 30.36
C ALA A 164 -17.83 1.91 31.04
N GLY A 165 -18.96 1.29 30.69
CA GLY A 165 -19.32 -0.08 31.05
C GLY A 165 -19.68 -0.96 29.84
N LYS A 166 -19.61 -0.42 28.62
CA LYS A 166 -19.70 -1.20 27.38
C LYS A 166 -18.67 -0.65 26.39
N PRO A 167 -17.84 -1.50 25.74
CA PRO A 167 -17.08 -1.06 24.57
C PRO A 167 -18.06 -0.40 23.60
N LEU A 168 -17.65 0.67 22.90
CA LEU A 168 -18.44 1.33 21.86
C LEU A 168 -19.16 0.28 21.02
N GLN A 169 -20.43 0.01 21.35
CA GLN A 169 -21.31 -0.73 20.47
C GLN A 169 -21.55 0.26 19.33
N HIS A 170 -20.93 -0.03 18.20
CA HIS A 170 -21.20 0.63 16.92
C HIS A 170 -22.70 0.56 16.67
N ALA A 171 -23.42 1.59 17.07
CA ALA A 171 -24.84 1.74 16.82
C ALA A 171 -25.06 3.14 16.24
N ALA A 172 -25.72 3.15 15.09
CA ALA A 172 -26.21 4.30 14.34
C ALA A 172 -25.23 4.99 13.37
N PHE A 173 -24.75 4.25 12.36
CA PHE A 173 -24.80 4.81 11.00
C PHE A 173 -26.11 4.33 10.37
N ALA A 174 -26.96 5.29 10.02
CA ALA A 174 -28.36 5.09 9.67
C ALA A 174 -28.59 4.08 8.53
N SER A 175 -29.20 2.92 8.81
CA SER A 175 -29.82 1.93 7.88
C SER A 175 -29.02 1.40 6.67
N HIS A 176 -27.93 2.07 6.30
CA HIS A 176 -27.12 1.86 5.12
C HIS A 176 -25.72 2.34 5.56
N GLY A 177 -24.85 1.42 5.99
CA GLY A 177 -23.56 1.75 6.61
C GLY A 177 -22.70 2.72 5.78
N VAL A 178 -21.63 3.26 6.37
CA VAL A 178 -20.73 4.26 5.76
C VAL A 178 -20.25 3.86 4.35
N ALA A 179 -20.11 2.56 4.11
CA ALA A 179 -19.79 1.98 2.80
C ALA A 179 -20.84 2.29 1.71
N VAL A 180 -22.13 2.34 2.03
CA VAL A 180 -23.20 2.63 1.07
C VAL A 180 -23.12 4.07 0.56
N ALA A 181 -22.84 5.04 1.43
CA ALA A 181 -22.66 6.44 1.04
C ALA A 181 -21.46 6.61 0.08
N LEU A 182 -20.37 5.89 0.34
CA LEU A 182 -19.19 5.87 -0.52
C LEU A 182 -19.44 5.14 -1.85
N ALA A 183 -20.21 4.04 -1.86
CA ALA A 183 -20.58 3.32 -3.09
C ALA A 183 -21.38 4.21 -4.05
N THR A 184 -22.33 4.99 -3.53
CA THR A 184 -23.09 5.96 -4.34
C THR A 184 -22.23 7.10 -4.91
N HIS A 185 -21.12 7.46 -4.27
CA HIS A 185 -20.18 8.48 -4.76
C HIS A 185 -19.13 7.91 -5.72
N ALA A 186 -18.66 6.68 -5.49
CA ALA A 186 -17.69 6.01 -6.36
C ALA A 186 -18.21 5.89 -7.80
N GLY A 187 -19.52 5.69 -7.99
CA GLY A 187 -20.13 5.61 -9.32
C GLY A 187 -20.27 6.92 -10.09
N ARG A 188 -19.98 8.11 -9.50
CA ARG A 188 -20.21 9.42 -10.14
C ARG A 188 -18.94 10.23 -10.46
N ASP A 189 -17.80 9.93 -9.85
CA ASP A 189 -16.58 10.78 -9.89
C ASP A 189 -15.32 10.08 -10.47
N LEU A 190 -15.48 8.96 -11.17
CA LEU A 190 -14.38 8.09 -11.61
C LEU A 190 -13.45 8.70 -12.69
N GLU A 191 -13.73 9.88 -13.23
CA GLU A 191 -12.88 10.51 -14.25
C GLU A 191 -11.79 11.45 -13.68
N ASP A 192 -11.93 12.00 -12.47
CA ASP A 192 -11.08 13.13 -12.02
C ASP A 192 -10.19 12.91 -10.79
N ARG A 193 -10.12 11.68 -10.24
CA ARG A 193 -9.32 11.40 -9.02
C ARG A 193 -7.92 10.78 -9.13
N PRO A 194 -7.28 10.56 -10.31
CA PRO A 194 -5.89 10.11 -10.32
C PRO A 194 -4.87 11.21 -9.97
N TYR A 195 -5.27 12.45 -9.65
CA TYR A 195 -4.32 13.58 -9.64
C TYR A 195 -3.42 13.68 -8.39
N LEU A 196 -3.83 13.19 -7.20
CA LEU A 196 -3.09 13.46 -5.95
C LEU A 196 -2.12 12.35 -5.50
N ALA A 197 -2.41 11.07 -5.76
CA ALA A 197 -1.48 9.97 -5.50
C ALA A 197 -0.39 9.89 -6.59
N THR A 198 -0.76 10.21 -7.83
CA THR A 198 0.15 10.19 -8.97
C THR A 198 1.21 11.29 -8.86
N LEU A 199 0.89 12.48 -8.36
CA LEU A 199 1.84 13.61 -8.31
C LEU A 199 3.08 13.38 -7.42
N VAL A 200 2.98 12.51 -6.41
CA VAL A 200 4.10 12.16 -5.53
C VAL A 200 4.99 11.05 -6.14
N MET A 201 4.46 10.24 -7.06
CA MET A 201 5.20 9.18 -7.75
C MET A 201 5.63 9.56 -9.17
N SER A 202 4.95 10.49 -9.83
CA SER A 202 5.13 10.82 -11.26
C SER A 202 6.23 11.82 -11.54
N LYS A 203 6.78 12.52 -10.55
CA LYS A 203 7.90 13.44 -10.78
C LYS A 203 9.22 12.75 -11.15
N ALA A 204 9.22 11.41 -11.19
CA ALA A 204 10.37 10.60 -11.59
C ALA A 204 10.29 10.00 -13.01
N GLU A 205 9.17 10.15 -13.75
CA GLU A 205 8.94 9.34 -14.97
C GLU A 205 8.30 10.09 -16.16
N GLU A 206 8.71 11.33 -16.42
CA GLU A 206 8.42 12.00 -17.71
C GLU A 206 9.50 11.71 -18.79
N GLY A 207 9.94 10.46 -18.87
CA GLY A 207 10.76 9.96 -19.97
C GLY A 207 10.22 8.60 -20.37
N SER A 208 9.84 8.44 -21.65
CA SER A 208 9.24 7.24 -22.28
C SER A 208 9.15 5.99 -21.39
N SER A 209 7.94 5.47 -21.20
CA SER A 209 7.59 4.23 -20.47
C SER A 209 8.29 2.95 -20.96
N GLN A 210 9.24 3.05 -21.89
CA GLN A 210 10.04 1.95 -22.40
C GLN A 210 11.13 1.58 -21.39
N ASP A 211 11.48 0.30 -21.28
CA ASP A 211 12.55 -0.15 -20.39
C ASP A 211 13.90 0.41 -20.83
N ILE A 212 14.81 0.69 -19.89
CA ILE A 212 16.17 1.14 -20.24
C ILE A 212 16.99 0.04 -20.95
N TRP A 213 16.71 -1.24 -20.68
CA TRP A 213 17.34 -2.36 -21.38
C TRP A 213 16.81 -2.58 -22.80
N GLU A 214 15.70 -1.93 -23.16
CA GLU A 214 15.12 -1.94 -24.50
C GLU A 214 15.45 -0.65 -25.30
N ASP A 215 16.18 0.30 -24.69
CA ASP A 215 16.58 1.57 -25.30
C ASP A 215 18.04 1.47 -25.77
N ASP A 216 18.23 0.79 -26.90
CA ASP A 216 19.55 0.53 -27.49
C ASP A 216 20.35 1.83 -27.73
N ASP A 217 19.67 2.90 -28.13
CA ASP A 217 20.33 4.19 -28.39
C ASP A 217 20.89 4.82 -27.11
N THR A 218 20.14 4.75 -26.01
CA THR A 218 20.58 5.27 -24.71
C THR A 218 21.66 4.38 -24.12
N LEU A 219 21.57 3.05 -24.27
CA LEU A 219 22.63 2.13 -23.87
C LEU A 219 23.92 2.36 -24.66
N HIS A 220 23.85 2.58 -25.98
CA HIS A 220 25.00 2.92 -26.82
C HIS A 220 25.69 4.19 -26.31
N LEU A 221 24.91 5.23 -25.98
CA LEU A 221 25.44 6.46 -25.40
C LEU A 221 26.12 6.21 -24.04
N LEU A 222 25.54 5.37 -23.18
CA LEU A 222 26.10 5.04 -21.86
C LEU A 222 27.38 4.21 -21.94
N VAL A 223 27.53 3.36 -22.95
CA VAL A 223 28.71 2.49 -23.14
C VAL A 223 29.83 3.21 -23.87
N HIS A 224 29.51 3.94 -24.95
CA HIS A 224 30.51 4.54 -25.84
C HIS A 224 30.74 6.03 -25.60
N GLY A 225 29.93 6.68 -24.76
CA GLY A 225 30.01 8.12 -24.50
C GLY A 225 29.57 9.00 -25.68
N VAL A 226 29.10 8.40 -26.77
CA VAL A 226 28.67 9.08 -28.00
C VAL A 226 27.31 8.56 -28.47
N PRO A 227 26.42 9.41 -29.02
CA PRO A 227 25.16 8.97 -29.60
C PRO A 227 25.38 8.00 -30.77
N PRO A 228 24.41 7.12 -31.07
CA PRO A 228 24.55 6.19 -32.19
C PRO A 228 24.64 6.93 -33.54
N PRO A 229 25.44 6.40 -34.49
CA PRO A 229 25.64 7.03 -35.79
C PRO A 229 24.34 7.03 -36.59
N GLY A 230 23.93 8.21 -37.07
CA GLY A 230 22.69 8.39 -37.84
C GLY A 230 21.45 8.77 -37.02
N ALA A 231 21.56 8.87 -35.69
CA ALA A 231 20.46 9.33 -34.84
C ALA A 231 20.05 10.76 -35.16
N SER A 232 18.74 11.01 -35.24
CA SER A 232 18.19 12.35 -35.44
C SER A 232 18.55 13.28 -34.27
N PRO A 233 18.60 14.61 -34.47
CA PRO A 233 18.85 15.56 -33.37
C PRO A 233 17.83 15.45 -32.22
N SER A 234 16.62 14.98 -32.50
CA SER A 234 15.58 14.72 -31.50
C SER A 234 15.91 13.52 -30.62
N GLU A 235 16.32 12.40 -31.24
CA GLU A 235 16.72 11.18 -30.54
C GLU A 235 17.98 11.38 -29.71
N GLN A 236 18.97 12.12 -30.23
CA GLN A 236 20.15 12.47 -29.46
C GLN A 236 19.79 13.24 -28.18
N ARG A 237 18.86 14.21 -28.26
CA ARG A 237 18.36 14.94 -27.08
C ARG A 237 17.56 14.05 -26.13
N ARG A 238 16.81 13.07 -26.63
CA ARG A 238 16.11 12.05 -25.83
C ARG A 238 17.10 11.22 -25.03
N CYS A 239 18.08 10.62 -25.72
CA CYS A 239 19.09 9.75 -25.11
C CYS A 239 19.93 10.50 -24.07
N VAL A 240 20.38 11.72 -24.37
CA VAL A 240 21.13 12.55 -23.41
C VAL A 240 20.31 12.87 -22.18
N ARG A 241 19.02 13.21 -22.33
CA ARG A 241 18.14 13.50 -21.18
C ARG A 241 17.93 12.27 -20.32
N ARG A 242 17.68 11.12 -20.94
CA ARG A 242 17.44 9.84 -20.26
C ARG A 242 18.71 9.33 -19.57
N ALA A 243 19.86 9.37 -20.25
CA ALA A 243 21.16 8.96 -19.74
C ALA A 243 21.61 9.70 -18.47
N LYS A 244 21.14 10.93 -18.22
CA LYS A 244 21.44 11.67 -16.98
C LYS A 244 21.07 10.91 -15.70
N SER A 245 20.07 10.03 -15.77
CA SER A 245 19.60 9.26 -14.62
C SER A 245 20.30 7.91 -14.48
N TYR A 246 21.26 7.59 -15.35
CA TYR A 246 21.88 6.27 -15.43
C TYR A 246 23.40 6.35 -15.53
N HIS A 247 24.06 5.29 -15.09
CA HIS A 247 25.50 5.13 -15.20
C HIS A 247 25.85 3.66 -15.48
N MET A 248 26.79 3.42 -16.39
CA MET A 248 27.28 2.09 -16.73
C MET A 248 28.70 1.90 -16.20
N GLN A 249 28.93 0.88 -15.38
CA GLN A 249 30.26 0.56 -14.85
C GLN A 249 30.48 -0.95 -14.85
N GLY A 250 31.55 -1.42 -15.51
CA GLY A 250 31.91 -2.85 -15.52
C GLY A 250 30.81 -3.76 -16.09
N GLY A 251 30.00 -3.26 -17.04
CA GLY A 251 28.87 -4.00 -17.60
C GLY A 251 27.62 -4.04 -16.71
N VAL A 252 27.62 -3.34 -15.57
CA VAL A 252 26.47 -3.21 -14.68
C VAL A 252 25.86 -1.83 -14.84
N LEU A 253 24.54 -1.80 -15.04
CA LEU A 253 23.76 -0.58 -15.16
C LEU A 253 23.27 -0.12 -13.79
N TYR A 254 23.43 1.16 -13.50
CA TYR A 254 22.96 1.81 -12.28
C TYR A 254 21.99 2.93 -12.62
N ARG A 255 20.90 3.07 -11.84
CA ARG A 255 20.03 4.25 -11.81
C ARG A 255 20.49 5.15 -10.66
N LEU A 256 20.65 6.43 -10.93
CA LEU A 256 21.11 7.42 -9.96
C LEU A 256 19.93 8.01 -9.17
N ASP A 257 20.02 7.97 -7.86
CA ASP A 257 19.10 8.63 -6.93
C ASP A 257 19.34 10.16 -6.95
N GLN A 258 18.41 10.98 -6.43
CA GLN A 258 18.62 12.42 -6.24
C GLN A 258 19.84 12.76 -5.35
N GLY A 259 20.30 11.79 -4.54
CA GLY A 259 21.51 11.89 -3.72
C GLY A 259 22.79 11.35 -4.36
N GLY A 260 22.79 11.01 -5.66
CA GLY A 260 23.96 10.49 -6.39
C GLY A 260 24.35 9.05 -6.07
N LYS A 261 23.63 8.38 -5.15
CA LYS A 261 23.79 6.94 -4.91
C LYS A 261 23.26 6.17 -6.11
N GLY A 262 23.99 5.17 -6.59
CA GLY A 262 23.55 4.29 -7.67
C GLY A 262 22.86 3.04 -7.14
N ARG A 263 21.72 2.66 -7.75
CA ARG A 263 21.06 1.37 -7.55
C ARG A 263 21.20 0.53 -8.81
N VAL A 264 21.58 -0.73 -8.65
CA VAL A 264 21.70 -1.67 -9.77
C VAL A 264 20.33 -1.83 -10.44
N VAL A 265 20.31 -1.70 -11.76
CA VAL A 265 19.15 -2.01 -12.60
C VAL A 265 19.35 -3.43 -13.13
N PRO A 266 18.65 -4.43 -12.59
CA PRO A 266 18.79 -5.81 -13.04
C PRO A 266 18.31 -5.98 -14.48
N LYS A 267 18.91 -6.93 -15.20
CA LYS A 267 18.47 -7.32 -16.54
C LYS A 267 17.06 -7.92 -16.47
N PRO A 268 16.24 -7.84 -17.55
CA PRO A 268 14.88 -8.37 -17.56
C PRO A 268 14.78 -9.83 -17.10
N THR A 269 15.73 -10.68 -17.48
CA THR A 269 15.78 -12.11 -17.09
C THR A 269 16.01 -12.34 -15.60
N GLU A 270 16.68 -11.42 -14.91
CA GLU A 270 17.07 -11.56 -13.49
C GLU A 270 16.03 -10.99 -12.53
N ARG A 271 15.11 -10.14 -13.02
CA ARG A 271 14.14 -9.41 -12.19
C ARG A 271 13.21 -10.32 -11.41
N VAL A 272 12.70 -11.37 -12.05
CA VAL A 272 11.72 -12.28 -11.43
C VAL A 272 12.30 -12.95 -10.19
N GLU A 273 13.57 -13.33 -10.22
CA GLU A 273 14.25 -13.94 -9.06
C GLU A 273 14.52 -12.92 -7.95
N VAL A 274 14.94 -11.70 -8.31
CA VAL A 274 15.15 -10.60 -7.35
C VAL A 274 13.84 -10.24 -6.63
N VAL A 275 12.73 -10.17 -7.37
CA VAL A 275 11.40 -9.91 -6.84
C VAL A 275 10.96 -11.04 -5.90
N LYS A 276 11.06 -12.29 -6.35
CA LYS A 276 10.71 -13.47 -5.53
C LYS A 276 11.47 -13.50 -4.20
N ARG A 277 12.80 -13.31 -4.25
CA ARG A 277 13.64 -13.24 -3.06
C ARG A 277 13.21 -12.10 -2.14
N THR A 278 12.88 -10.94 -2.71
CA THR A 278 12.43 -9.78 -1.91
C THR A 278 11.12 -10.07 -1.19
N HIS A 279 10.19 -10.80 -1.81
CA HIS A 279 8.93 -11.23 -1.20
C HIS A 279 9.08 -12.25 -0.09
N GLU A 280 9.89 -13.27 -0.33
CA GLU A 280 10.25 -14.27 0.68
C GLU A 280 10.96 -13.58 1.86
N ASP A 281 11.81 -12.60 1.57
CA ASP A 281 12.52 -11.80 2.55
C ASP A 281 11.59 -10.92 3.40
N THR A 282 10.52 -10.36 2.84
CA THR A 282 9.67 -9.39 3.56
C THR A 282 8.35 -9.98 4.07
N GLY A 283 8.01 -11.23 3.74
CA GLY A 283 6.68 -11.79 4.04
C GLY A 283 5.55 -11.11 3.28
N HIS A 284 5.90 -10.34 2.28
CA HIS A 284 4.96 -9.57 1.49
C HIS A 284 5.24 -9.88 0.04
N PHE A 285 4.40 -10.75 -0.53
CA PHE A 285 4.39 -11.10 -1.95
C PHE A 285 3.82 -9.93 -2.75
N GLY A 286 4.53 -8.82 -2.86
CA GLY A 286 4.10 -7.61 -3.55
C GLY A 286 4.70 -7.39 -4.94
N VAL A 287 4.08 -7.95 -5.98
CA VAL A 287 4.27 -7.61 -7.40
C VAL A 287 5.50 -8.23 -8.11
N ARG A 288 5.27 -9.34 -8.84
CA ARG A 288 5.93 -9.60 -10.16
C ARG A 288 5.41 -8.67 -11.25
#